data_AF-A0A7V9KXN0-F1
#
_entry.id   AF-A0A7V9KXN0-F1
#
_cell.length_a   1.000
_cell.length_b   1.000
_cell.length_c   1.000
_cell.angle_alpha   90.00
_cell.angle_beta   90.00
_cell.angle_gamma   90.00
#
_symmetry.space_group_name_H-M   'P 1'
#
loop_
_entity.id
_entity.type
_entity.pdbx_description
1 polymer ?
#
loop_
_entity_poly.entity_id
_entity_poly.type
_entity_poly.pdbx_seq_one_letter_code
_entity_poly.pdbx_strand_id
1 'polypeptide(L)' 'GAPQLVQLQRGTFRCPYCASTDTRLENIFGPTPCRSIRYCASCRQPFEQFKTI' A
#
# COMPACT_ATOMS: atom_id res chain seq x y z
N GLY A 1 -18.57 22.73 19.27
CA GLY A 1 -18.35 21.37 18.74
C GLY A 1 -16.86 21.18 18.57
N ALA A 2 -16.29 20.11 19.14
CA ALA A 2 -14.87 19.85 19.02
C ALA A 2 -14.51 19.38 17.60
N PRO A 3 -13.32 19.75 17.07
CA PRO A 3 -12.87 19.28 15.76
C PRO A 3 -12.59 17.77 15.81
N GLN A 4 -12.98 17.05 14.77
CA GLN A 4 -12.66 15.63 14.63
C GLN A 4 -11.22 15.51 14.13
N LEU A 5 -10.35 14.91 14.95
CA LEU A 5 -8.97 14.61 14.56
C LEU A 5 -8.97 13.46 13.55
N VAL A 6 -8.50 13.71 12.33
CA VAL A 6 -8.26 12.67 11.34
C VAL A 6 -7.03 11.87 11.80
N GLN A 7 -7.27 10.64 12.24
CA GLN A 7 -6.22 9.70 12.62
C GLN A 7 -5.59 9.16 11.33
N LEU A 8 -4.33 9.48 11.06
CA LEU A 8 -3.57 8.86 9.97
C LEU A 8 -3.35 7.38 10.30
N GLN A 9 -4.33 6.54 9.94
CA GLN A 9 -4.19 5.11 9.99
C GLN A 9 -3.08 4.73 9.02
N ARG A 10 -1.94 4.21 9.53
CA ARG A 10 -0.92 3.55 8.72
C ARG A 10 -1.60 2.33 8.08
N GLY A 11 -2.18 2.54 6.90
CA GLY A 11 -3.12 1.61 6.30
C GLY A 11 -2.45 0.27 6.00
N THR A 12 -3.13 -0.81 6.36
CA THR A 12 -2.82 -2.13 5.80
C THR A 12 -2.91 -2.04 4.28
N PHE A 13 -1.82 -2.34 3.58
CA PHE A 13 -1.77 -2.27 2.12
C PHE A 13 -2.65 -3.36 1.52
N ARG A 14 -3.79 -2.95 0.97
CA ARG A 14 -4.73 -3.84 0.27
C ARG A 14 -4.34 -3.93 -1.20
N CYS A 15 -4.36 -5.15 -1.72
CA CYS A 15 -4.18 -5.40 -3.15
C CYS A 15 -5.32 -4.75 -3.94
N PRO A 16 -5.05 -3.92 -4.96
CA PRO A 16 -6.09 -3.26 -5.75
C PRO A 16 -6.88 -4.24 -6.63
N TYR A 17 -6.35 -5.44 -6.87
CA TYR A 17 -6.97 -6.43 -7.74
C TYR A 17 -7.94 -7.38 -7.01
N CYS A 18 -7.66 -7.70 -5.74
CA CYS A 18 -8.45 -8.69 -4.98
C CYS A 18 -8.81 -8.25 -3.55
N ALA A 19 -8.47 -7.02 -3.16
CA ALA A 19 -8.68 -6.45 -1.82
C ALA A 19 -8.00 -7.18 -0.65
N SER A 20 -7.24 -8.24 -0.92
CA SER A 20 -6.47 -8.99 0.08
C SER A 20 -5.45 -8.09 0.79
N THR A 21 -5.27 -8.33 2.08
CA THR A 21 -4.24 -7.70 2.91
C THR A 21 -2.92 -8.47 2.91
N ASP A 22 -2.88 -9.64 2.26
CA ASP A 22 -1.71 -10.51 2.15
C ASP A 22 -0.76 -9.97 1.06
N THR A 23 -0.15 -8.82 1.36
CA THR A 23 0.76 -8.12 0.45
C THR A 23 2.12 -7.87 1.09
N ARG A 24 3.20 -8.25 0.39
CA ARG A 24 4.58 -8.04 0.81
C ARG A 24 5.25 -6.96 -0.02
N LEU A 25 6.15 -6.20 0.59
CA LEU A 25 7.01 -5.29 -0.16
C LEU A 25 8.00 -6.13 -0.98
N GLU A 26 8.10 -5.86 -2.27
CA GLU A 26 8.97 -6.59 -3.19
C GLU A 26 10.16 -5.74 -3.61
N ASN A 27 9.91 -4.49 -3.99
CA ASN A 27 10.97 -3.53 -4.28
C ASN A 27 10.65 -2.16 -3.70
N ILE A 28 11.60 -1.56 -2.99
CA ILE A 28 11.41 -0.20 -2.45
C ILE A 28 11.44 0.88 -3.53
N PHE A 29 11.90 0.58 -4.74
CA PHE A 29 11.95 1.52 -5.86
C PHE A 29 10.86 1.20 -6.89
N GLY A 30 10.01 2.17 -7.18
CA GLY A 30 9.07 2.13 -8.30
C GLY A 30 9.55 2.99 -9.47
N PRO A 31 8.68 3.23 -10.47
CA PRO A 31 9.00 4.12 -11.60
C PRO A 31 9.28 5.57 -11.19
N THR A 32 8.80 5.97 -10.00
CA THR A 32 9.05 7.28 -9.41
C THR A 32 9.54 7.14 -7.96
N PRO A 33 10.28 8.12 -7.41
CA PRO A 33 10.81 8.05 -6.05
C PRO A 33 9.73 7.87 -4.97
N CYS A 34 8.52 8.39 -5.22
CA CYS A 34 7.38 8.28 -4.31
C CYS A 34 6.62 6.95 -4.41
N ARG A 35 6.99 6.05 -5.34
CA ARG A 35 6.36 4.74 -5.52
C ARG A 35 7.30 3.60 -5.13
N SER A 36 6.70 2.50 -4.72
CA SER A 36 7.33 1.21 -4.40
C SER A 36 6.52 0.09 -5.05
N ILE A 37 7.11 -1.09 -5.22
CA ILE A 37 6.45 -2.28 -5.77
C ILE A 37 6.15 -3.26 -4.64
N ARG A 38 4.90 -3.70 -4.56
CA ARG A 38 4.44 -4.76 -3.66
C ARG A 38 3.95 -5.95 -4.47
N TYR A 39 3.96 -7.12 -3.84
CA TYR A 39 3.42 -8.35 -4.39
C TYR A 39 2.27 -8.87 -3.52
N CYS A 40 1.13 -9.19 -4.13
CA CYS A 40 0.01 -9.84 -3.46
C CYS A 40 0.17 -11.36 -3.53
N ALA A 41 0.23 -12.05 -2.38
CA ALA A 41 0.34 -13.51 -2.36
C ALA A 41 -0.99 -14.20 -2.70
N SER A 42 -2.15 -13.57 -2.43
CA SER A 42 -3.45 -14.18 -2.73
C SER A 42 -3.77 -14.26 -4.23
N CYS A 43 -3.57 -13.16 -4.97
CA CYS A 43 -3.83 -13.12 -6.42
C CYS A 43 -2.57 -13.24 -7.27
N ARG A 44 -1.40 -13.32 -6.64
CA ARG A 44 -0.08 -13.50 -7.29
C ARG A 44 0.25 -12.41 -8.31
N GLN A 45 -0.12 -11.16 -8.01
CA GLN A 45 0.12 -10.00 -8.88
C GLN A 45 0.99 -8.94 -8.18
N PRO A 46 1.98 -8.35 -8.87
CA PRO A 46 2.67 -7.15 -8.40
C PRO A 46 1.78 -5.91 -8.58
N PHE A 47 1.95 -4.90 -7.72
CA PHE A 47 1.27 -3.61 -7.83
C PHE A 47 2.11 -2.48 -7.23
N GLU A 48 1.85 -1.26 -7.68
CA GLU A 48 2.51 -0.07 -7.14
C GLU A 48 1.83 0.46 -5.88
N GLN A 49 2.64 0.89 -4.93
CA GLN A 49 2.20 1.53 -3.69
C GLN A 49 2.97 2.84 -3.50
N PHE A 50 2.26 3.91 -3.16
CA PHE A 50 2.89 5.15 -2.71
C PHE A 50 3.59 4.96 -1.37
N LYS A 51 4.85 5.38 -1.28
CA LYS A 51 5.59 5.41 -0.03
C LYS A 51 4.88 6.36 0.94
N THR A 52 4.56 5.87 2.13
CA THR A 52 4.17 6.71 3.25
C THR A 52 5.46 7.31 3.83
N ILE A 53 5.71 8.58 3.54
CA ILE A 53 6.72 9.41 4.22
C ILE A 53 6.13 10.06 5.46
#